data_AF-A0AAN8FPS2-F1
#
_entry.id   AF-A0AAN8FPS2-F1
#
_cell.length_a   1.000
_cell.length_b   1.000
_cell.length_c   1.000
_cell.angle_alpha   90.00
_cell.angle_beta   90.00
_cell.angle_gamma   90.00
#
_symmetry.space_group_name_H-M   'P 1'
#
loop_
_entity.id
_entity.type
_entity.pdbx_description
1 polymer ?
#
loop_
_entity_poly.entity_id
_entity_poly.type
_entity_poly.pdbx_seq_one_letter_code
_entity_poly.pdbx_strand_id
1 'polypeptide(L)' 'MAACFEFIHQHAKKGCLLIHNPEIETVLTHLKLSFTTDQWLEKISTADDCEMFANGDKDVLSDCETLGFYRIRS' A
#
# COMPACT_ATOMS: atom_id res chain seq x y z
N MET A 1 1.32 2.31 -16.83
CA MET A 1 1.32 1.98 -15.38
C MET A 1 2.30 2.85 -14.61
N ALA A 2 3.61 2.90 -14.95
CA ALA A 2 4.58 3.78 -14.26
C ALA A 2 4.12 5.25 -14.15
N ALA A 3 3.61 5.83 -15.23
CA ALA A 3 3.10 7.21 -15.23
C ALA A 3 1.98 7.49 -14.19
N CYS A 4 1.19 6.48 -13.81
CA CYS A 4 0.18 6.62 -12.78
C CYS A 4 0.83 6.83 -11.41
N PHE A 5 1.79 5.98 -11.06
CA PHE A 5 2.51 6.09 -9.78
C PHE A 5 3.39 7.32 -9.71
N GLU A 6 3.99 7.75 -10.84
CA GLU A 6 4.69 9.04 -10.94
C GLU A 6 3.75 10.22 -10.67
N PHE A 7 2.55 10.21 -11.27
CA PHE A 7 1.55 11.25 -11.02
C PHE A 7 1.12 11.28 -9.55
N ILE A 8 0.82 10.13 -8.95
CA ILE A 8 0.40 10.07 -7.54
C ILE A 8 1.55 10.55 -6.65
N HIS A 9 2.79 10.12 -6.89
CA HIS A 9 3.97 10.57 -6.16
C HIS A 9 4.15 12.10 -6.22
N GLN A 10 3.89 12.72 -7.38
CA GLN A 10 4.04 14.16 -7.56
C GLN A 10 2.92 15.01 -6.94
N HIS A 11 1.71 14.46 -6.82
CA HIS A 11 0.52 15.25 -6.50
C HIS A 11 -0.17 14.87 -5.18
N ALA A 12 0.06 13.67 -4.68
CA ALA A 12 -0.52 13.26 -3.42
C ALA A 12 0.20 13.98 -2.26
N LYS A 13 -0.58 14.45 -1.29
CA LYS A 13 -0.03 15.24 -0.20
C LYS A 13 0.57 14.32 0.86
N LYS A 14 1.64 14.78 1.51
CA LYS A 14 2.13 14.20 2.75
C LYS A 14 0.99 13.92 3.73
N GLY A 15 0.97 12.70 4.28
CA GLY A 15 -0.04 12.22 5.21
C GLY A 15 -1.27 11.59 4.56
N CYS A 16 -1.41 11.64 3.23
CA CYS A 16 -2.45 10.89 2.53
C CYS A 16 -2.31 9.38 2.78
N LEU A 17 -3.45 8.70 2.85
CA LEU A 17 -3.54 7.25 2.90
C LEU A 17 -3.62 6.71 1.46
N LEU A 18 -2.74 5.77 1.14
CA LEU A 18 -2.77 4.99 -0.08
C LEU A 18 -3.10 3.54 0.29
N ILE A 19 -4.10 2.97 -0.38
CA ILE A 19 -4.50 1.58 -0.22
C ILE A 19 -4.39 0.93 -1.60
N HIS A 20 -3.74 -0.22 -1.68
CA HIS A 20 -3.54 -0.93 -2.94
C HIS A 20 -3.74 -2.45 -2.75
N ASN A 21 -4.27 -3.12 -3.78
CA ASN A 21 -4.40 -4.57 -3.84
C ASN A 21 -3.85 -5.08 -5.18
N PRO A 22 -2.83 -5.95 -5.23
CA PRO A 22 -2.08 -6.51 -4.09
C PRO A 22 -1.23 -5.43 -3.41
N GLU A 23 -0.38 -5.79 -2.44
CA GLU A 23 0.61 -4.86 -1.89
C GLU A 23 1.38 -4.11 -3.01
N ILE A 24 1.63 -2.82 -2.79
CA ILE A 24 2.16 -1.94 -3.83
C ILE A 24 3.58 -2.37 -4.27
N GLU A 25 4.38 -2.92 -3.35
CA GLU A 25 5.71 -3.44 -3.60
C GLU A 25 5.71 -4.49 -4.72
N THR A 26 4.70 -5.35 -4.75
CA THR A 26 4.52 -6.37 -5.80
C THR A 26 4.41 -5.75 -7.19
N VAL A 27 3.74 -4.59 -7.28
CA VAL A 27 3.55 -3.88 -8.56
C VAL A 27 4.77 -3.03 -8.92
N LEU A 28 5.31 -2.28 -7.97
CA LEU A 28 6.41 -1.33 -8.23
C LEU A 28 7.72 -2.03 -8.58
N THR A 29 7.96 -3.27 -8.11
CA THR A 29 9.17 -4.06 -8.40
C THR A 29 9.40 -4.26 -9.91
N HIS A 30 8.34 -4.23 -10.71
CA HIS A 30 8.41 -4.41 -12.16
C HIS A 30 8.44 -3.09 -12.96
N LEU A 31 8.43 -1.94 -12.28
CA LEU A 31 8.37 -0.62 -12.90
C LEU A 31 9.69 0.12 -12.74
N LYS A 32 10.06 0.89 -13.77
CA LYS A 32 11.15 1.87 -13.67
C LYS A 32 10.55 3.20 -13.22
N LEU A 33 10.83 3.60 -11.99
CA LEU A 33 10.32 4.81 -11.35
C LEU A 33 11.46 5.74 -10.94
N SER A 34 11.15 7.02 -10.79
CA SER A 34 12.09 8.05 -10.36
C SER A 34 12.37 8.06 -8.85
N PHE A 35 11.64 7.23 -8.09
CA PHE A 35 11.68 7.13 -6.64
C PHE A 35 11.70 5.66 -6.20
N THR A 36 11.97 5.44 -4.90
CA THR A 36 11.85 4.13 -4.26
C THR A 36 10.67 4.11 -3.29
N THR A 37 10.04 2.95 -3.10
CA THR A 37 8.86 2.80 -2.24
C THR A 37 9.12 3.30 -0.83
N ASP A 38 10.25 2.93 -0.21
CA ASP A 38 10.56 3.30 1.18
C ASP A 38 10.79 4.81 1.39
N GLN A 39 11.22 5.52 0.34
CA GLN A 39 11.38 6.97 0.38
C GLN A 39 10.03 7.69 0.28
N TRP A 40 9.09 7.14 -0.49
CA TRP A 40 7.79 7.73 -0.73
C TRP A 40 6.74 7.34 0.31
N LEU A 41 6.72 6.08 0.73
CA LEU A 41 5.65 5.45 1.49
C LEU A 41 6.16 4.90 2.83
N GLU A 42 5.27 4.94 3.81
CA GLU A 42 5.42 4.27 5.09
C GLU A 42 4.32 3.22 5.21
N LYS A 43 4.69 1.94 5.24
CA LYS A 43 3.73 0.85 5.42
C LYS A 43 3.10 0.93 6.80
N ILE A 44 1.78 0.87 6.85
CA ILE A 44 0.99 0.84 8.08
C ILE A 44 0.70 -0.63 8.36
N SER A 45 1.09 -1.10 9.54
CA SER A 45 0.72 -2.45 9.98
C SER A 45 -0.76 -2.47 10.33
N THR A 46 -1.52 -3.33 9.65
CA THR A 46 -2.94 -3.57 9.90
C THR A 46 -3.22 -4.98 10.40
N ALA A 47 -2.18 -5.75 10.78
CA ALA A 47 -2.32 -7.16 11.17
C ALA A 47 -3.38 -7.37 12.27
N ASP A 48 -3.27 -6.64 13.38
CA ASP A 48 -4.21 -6.72 14.50
C ASP A 48 -5.64 -6.32 14.09
N ASP A 49 -5.78 -5.30 13.23
CA ASP A 49 -7.07 -4.85 12.71
C ASP A 49 -7.70 -5.89 11.77
N CYS A 50 -6.89 -6.53 10.93
CA CYS A 50 -7.32 -7.58 10.02
C CYS A 50 -7.77 -8.82 10.79
N GLU A 51 -7.02 -9.25 11.81
CA GLU A 51 -7.42 -10.35 12.70
C GLU A 51 -8.74 -10.05 13.42
N MET A 52 -8.88 -8.84 13.96
CA MET A 52 -10.11 -8.40 14.62
C MET A 52 -11.29 -8.36 13.65
N PHE A 53 -11.10 -7.82 12.44
CA PHE A 53 -12.15 -7.70 11.42
C PHE A 53 -12.60 -9.06 10.89
N ALA A 54 -11.64 -9.97 10.66
CA ALA A 54 -11.92 -11.32 10.21
C ALA A 54 -12.69 -12.14 11.24
N ASN A 55 -12.54 -11.85 12.54
CA ASN A 55 -13.30 -12.48 13.63
C ASN A 55 -13.30 -14.03 13.55
N GLY A 56 -12.13 -14.59 13.23
CA GLY A 56 -11.93 -16.04 13.09
C GLY A 56 -12.26 -16.63 11.71
N ASP A 57 -12.79 -15.83 10.76
CA ASP A 57 -12.99 -16.22 9.38
C ASP A 57 -11.66 -16.13 8.59
N LYS A 58 -11.15 -17.29 8.16
CA LYS A 58 -9.85 -17.38 7.49
C LYS A 58 -9.87 -16.84 6.06
N ASP A 59 -11.00 -16.91 5.38
CA ASP A 59 -11.12 -16.42 4.01
C ASP A 59 -11.12 -14.88 4.03
N VAL A 60 -11.87 -14.29 4.98
CA VAL A 60 -11.87 -12.84 5.20
C VAL A 60 -10.48 -12.34 5.64
N LEU A 61 -9.78 -13.07 6.52
CA LEU A 61 -8.42 -12.72 6.92
C LEU A 61 -7.47 -12.72 5.73
N SER A 62 -7.51 -13.79 4.92
CA SER A 62 -6.68 -13.90 3.72
C SER A 62 -6.94 -12.75 2.74
N ASP A 63 -8.20 -12.35 2.55
CA ASP A 63 -8.55 -11.22 1.68
C ASP A 63 -8.00 -9.90 2.25
N CYS A 64 -8.11 -9.71 3.57
CA CYS A 64 -7.60 -8.52 4.26
C CYS A 64 -6.08 -8.39 4.17
N GLU A 65 -5.35 -9.50 4.28
CA GLU A 65 -3.89 -9.57 4.16
C GLU A 65 -3.38 -9.26 2.74
N THR A 66 -4.25 -9.26 1.71
CA THR A 66 -3.86 -8.83 0.35
C THR A 66 -3.75 -7.32 0.20
N LEU A 67 -4.31 -6.55 1.13
CA LEU A 67 -4.35 -5.10 1.08
C LEU A 67 -3.07 -4.50 1.67
N GLY A 68 -2.38 -3.69 0.87
CA GLY A 68 -1.30 -2.84 1.37
C GLY A 68 -1.84 -1.47 1.81
N PHE A 69 -1.55 -1.08 3.05
CA PHE A 69 -1.88 0.25 3.58
C PHE A 69 -0.62 1.08 3.78
N TYR A 70 -0.61 2.30 3.25
CA TYR A 70 0.57 3.15 3.24
C TYR A 70 0.24 4.60 3.54
N ARG A 71 1.08 5.25 4.32
CA ARG A 71 1.09 6.71 4.51
C ARG A 71 2.12 7.35 3.59
N ILE A 72 1.72 8.41 2.89
CA ILE A 72 2.64 9.18 2.04
C ILE A 72 3.55 10.05 2.92
N ARG A 73 4.88 9.88 2.77
CA ARG A 73 5.91 10.56 3.56
C ARG A 73 6.22 11.97 3.06
N SER A 74 6.21 12.17 1.75
CA SER A 74 6.60 13.38 1.03
C SER A 74 5.49 13.84 0.10
#